data_AF-A0A8X7XSK8-F1
#
_entry.id   AF-A0A8X7XSK8-F1
#
_cell.length_a   1.000
_cell.length_b   1.000
_cell.length_c   1.000
_cell.angle_alpha   90.00
_cell.angle_beta   90.00
_cell.angle_gamma   90.00
#
_symmetry.space_group_name_H-M   'P 1'
#
loop_
_entity.id
_entity.type
_entity.pdbx_description
1 polymer ?
#
loop_
_entity_poly.entity_id
_entity_poly.type
_entity_poly.pdbx_seq_one_letter_code
_entity_poly.pdbx_strand_id
1 'polypeptide(L)'
;MWRLKIAEGGNDPHIYSTNNFFGRQIWEFDPDAGTLEERAEVEEARQNFWRNRNEVKPSSDLLWKFQSIKKKSYVTYTVIRMKMKDVIGGKDKACERARKWILDHGSAIAISSWGKTWLAILGLYEWAGCNPMPPEFWLLPSTSPINPGNLLDYCRLTYLPMAYLYGKKFVGPITPLILQIREEIYNEPYEKLNWRRFRHLCAKVSFLLAADLLKMI
;
A
#
# COMPACT_ATOMS: atom_id res chain seq x y z
N MET A 1 -4.74 -22.59 3.03
CA MET A 1 -4.50 -21.19 2.59
C MET A 1 -4.81 -20.22 3.72
N TRP A 2 -4.07 -19.11 3.84
CA TRP A 2 -4.38 -18.08 4.85
C TRP A 2 -5.59 -17.26 4.43
N ARG A 3 -6.60 -17.17 5.30
CA ARG A 3 -7.82 -16.38 5.12
C ARG A 3 -7.82 -15.20 6.07
N LEU A 4 -8.22 -14.03 5.56
CA LEU A 4 -8.42 -12.84 6.37
C LEU A 4 -9.77 -12.94 7.10
N LYS A 5 -9.75 -12.92 8.42
CA LYS A 5 -10.94 -12.85 9.27
C LYS A 5 -10.95 -11.48 9.96
N ILE A 6 -12.09 -10.82 9.90
CA ILE A 6 -12.32 -9.56 10.60
C ILE A 6 -13.00 -9.90 11.92
N ALA A 7 -12.43 -9.47 13.03
CA ALA A 7 -13.00 -9.66 14.35
C ALA A 7 -14.30 -8.83 14.47
N GLU A 8 -15.36 -9.49 14.93
CA GLU A 8 -16.67 -8.90 15.17
C GLU A 8 -16.79 -8.29 16.58
N GLY A 9 -15.66 -8.19 17.29
CA GLY A 9 -15.56 -7.74 18.69
C GLY A 9 -15.65 -8.88 19.69
N GLY A 10 -15.10 -8.68 20.89
CA GLY A 10 -15.03 -9.72 21.92
C GLY A 10 -15.04 -9.15 23.33
N ASN A 11 -15.83 -9.76 24.22
CA ASN A 11 -15.93 -9.41 25.65
C ASN A 11 -14.90 -10.21 26.48
N ASP A 12 -13.61 -10.06 26.19
CA ASP A 12 -12.56 -10.61 27.05
C ASP A 12 -12.28 -9.65 28.22
N PRO A 13 -12.44 -10.05 29.50
CA PRO A 13 -12.22 -9.17 30.65
C PRO A 13 -10.77 -8.66 30.76
N HIS A 14 -9.81 -9.32 30.12
CA HIS A 14 -8.39 -9.00 30.22
C HIS A 14 -7.86 -8.14 29.07
N ILE A 15 -8.69 -7.82 28.08
CA ILE A 15 -8.26 -7.05 26.90
C ILE A 15 -9.20 -5.87 26.72
N TYR A 16 -8.64 -4.65 26.71
CA TYR A 16 -9.39 -3.41 26.49
C TYR A 16 -9.05 -2.76 25.15
N SER A 17 -10.06 -2.28 24.42
CA SER A 17 -9.90 -1.49 23.19
C SER A 17 -11.04 -0.47 23.07
N THR A 18 -10.71 0.74 22.62
CA THR A 18 -11.67 1.85 22.44
C THR A 18 -12.79 1.55 21.43
N ASN A 19 -12.59 0.60 20.51
CA ASN A 19 -13.63 0.13 19.58
C ASN A 19 -13.95 -1.36 19.76
N ASN A 20 -13.81 -1.89 20.98
CA ASN A 20 -14.16 -3.27 21.32
C ASN A 20 -13.63 -4.35 20.35
N PHE A 21 -12.42 -4.15 19.81
CA PHE A 21 -11.76 -5.01 18.80
C PHE A 21 -12.43 -5.10 17.43
N PHE A 22 -13.45 -4.30 17.18
CA PHE A 22 -14.15 -4.26 15.91
C PHE A 22 -13.20 -3.84 14.78
N GLY A 23 -13.19 -4.60 13.69
CA GLY A 23 -12.32 -4.32 12.54
C GLY A 23 -10.89 -4.86 12.66
N ARG A 24 -10.51 -5.52 13.77
CA ARG A 24 -9.20 -6.21 13.84
C ARG A 24 -9.14 -7.32 12.80
N GLN A 25 -8.04 -7.36 12.06
CA GLN A 25 -7.80 -8.38 11.05
C GLN A 25 -6.85 -9.44 11.58
N ILE A 26 -7.26 -10.71 11.52
CA ILE A 26 -6.44 -11.86 11.89
C ILE A 26 -6.38 -12.78 10.68
N TRP A 27 -5.18 -13.27 10.37
CA TRP A 27 -5.01 -14.30 9.36
C TRP A 27 -5.14 -15.67 10.02
N GLU A 28 -6.12 -16.45 9.58
CA GLU A 28 -6.36 -17.82 10.03
C GLU A 28 -5.99 -18.78 8.90
N PHE A 29 -5.28 -19.85 9.21
CA PHE A 29 -4.95 -20.86 8.21
C PHE A 29 -6.15 -21.81 8.04
N ASP A 30 -6.70 -21.85 6.84
CA ASP A 30 -7.81 -22.72 6.45
C ASP A 30 -7.31 -23.74 5.41
N PRO A 31 -7.21 -25.04 5.72
CA PRO A 31 -6.71 -26.06 4.80
C PRO A 31 -7.62 -26.22 3.56
N ASP A 32 -8.89 -25.82 3.67
CA ASP A 32 -9.92 -25.97 2.64
C ASP A 32 -10.25 -24.67 1.90
N ALA A 33 -9.51 -23.60 2.15
CA ALA A 33 -9.65 -22.35 1.40
C ALA A 33 -8.92 -22.39 0.04
N GLY A 34 -9.55 -21.85 -1.00
CA GLY A 34 -9.00 -21.73 -2.35
C GLY A 34 -9.32 -22.89 -3.30
N THR A 35 -9.08 -22.70 -4.59
CA THR A 35 -9.25 -23.76 -5.61
C THR A 35 -8.11 -24.79 -5.54
N LEU A 36 -8.31 -25.97 -6.12
CA LEU A 36 -7.28 -27.03 -6.14
C LEU A 36 -5.98 -26.56 -6.82
N GLU A 37 -6.09 -25.80 -7.91
CA GLU A 37 -4.96 -25.22 -8.63
C GLU A 37 -4.16 -24.26 -7.73
N GLU A 38 -4.85 -23.39 -6.99
CA GLU A 38 -4.21 -22.43 -6.08
C GLU A 38 -3.48 -23.11 -4.94
N ARG A 39 -4.05 -24.21 -4.40
CA ARG A 39 -3.38 -25.01 -3.37
C ARG A 39 -2.14 -25.70 -3.92
N ALA A 40 -2.19 -26.18 -5.16
CA ALA A 40 -1.06 -26.79 -5.83
C ALA A 40 0.09 -25.78 -6.03
N GLU A 41 -0.21 -24.55 -6.49
CA GLU A 41 0.79 -23.47 -6.62
C GLU A 41 1.45 -23.12 -5.28
N VAL A 42 0.64 -23.01 -4.21
CA VAL A 42 1.15 -22.73 -2.86
C VAL A 42 2.05 -23.86 -2.35
N GLU A 43 1.67 -25.12 -2.58
CA GLU A 43 2.46 -26.27 -2.16
C GLU A 43 3.74 -26.42 -2.99
N GLU A 44 3.69 -26.16 -4.30
CA GLU A 44 4.87 -26.11 -5.15
C GLU A 44 5.86 -25.05 -4.66
N ALA A 45 5.38 -23.84 -4.36
CA ALA A 45 6.21 -22.78 -3.80
C ALA A 45 6.82 -23.16 -2.44
N ARG A 46 6.05 -23.86 -1.59
CA ARG A 46 6.52 -24.36 -0.30
C ARG A 46 7.61 -25.42 -0.47
N GLN A 47 7.44 -26.35 -1.39
CA GLN A 47 8.45 -27.36 -1.71
C GLN A 47 9.70 -26.75 -2.32
N ASN A 48 9.54 -25.80 -3.23
CA ASN A 48 10.65 -25.08 -3.85
C ASN A 48 11.48 -24.32 -2.79
N PHE A 49 10.81 -23.65 -1.84
CA PHE A 49 11.48 -23.05 -0.69
C PHE A 49 12.23 -24.10 0.12
N TRP A 50 11.59 -25.22 0.48
CA TRP A 50 12.22 -26.25 1.30
C TRP A 50 13.48 -26.82 0.67
N ARG A 51 13.48 -27.05 -0.64
CA ARG A 51 14.63 -27.57 -1.40
C ARG A 51 15.77 -26.56 -1.48
N ASN A 52 15.47 -25.27 -1.69
CA ASN A 52 16.47 -24.25 -2.00
C ASN A 52 16.83 -23.31 -0.83
N ARG A 53 16.25 -23.51 0.36
CA ARG A 53 16.37 -22.56 1.50
C ARG A 53 17.79 -22.24 1.96
N ASN A 54 18.74 -23.14 1.73
CA ASN A 54 20.14 -22.97 2.13
C ASN A 54 21.01 -22.44 0.98
N GLU A 55 20.53 -22.50 -0.26
CA GLU A 55 21.27 -22.08 -1.45
C GLU A 55 20.85 -20.68 -1.90
N VAL A 56 19.57 -20.34 -1.71
CA VAL A 56 19.00 -19.06 -2.13
C VAL A 56 18.32 -18.38 -0.96
N LYS A 57 18.67 -17.10 -0.72
CA LYS A 57 17.99 -16.29 0.28
C LYS A 57 16.51 -16.18 -0.08
N PRO A 58 15.59 -16.71 0.74
CA PRO A 58 14.18 -16.75 0.41
C PRO A 58 13.57 -15.35 0.43
N SER A 59 12.67 -15.07 -0.52
CA SER A 59 11.76 -13.92 -0.39
C SER A 59 10.63 -14.33 0.56
N SER A 60 10.58 -13.74 1.75
CA SER A 60 9.49 -13.90 2.73
C SER A 60 8.11 -13.64 2.13
N ASP A 61 8.07 -12.87 1.04
CA ASP A 61 6.84 -12.31 0.50
C ASP A 61 6.26 -13.15 -0.65
N LEU A 62 6.88 -14.25 -1.07
CA LEU A 62 6.41 -15.00 -2.26
C LEU A 62 4.98 -15.55 -2.06
N LEU A 63 4.73 -16.18 -0.91
CA LEU A 63 3.40 -16.66 -0.54
C LEU A 63 2.40 -15.50 -0.35
N TRP A 64 2.86 -14.41 0.28
CA TRP A 64 2.06 -13.20 0.45
C TRP A 64 1.72 -12.54 -0.90
N LYS A 65 2.61 -12.61 -1.89
CA LYS A 65 2.40 -12.11 -3.25
C LYS A 65 1.32 -12.90 -3.96
N PHE A 66 1.30 -14.23 -3.90
CA PHE A 66 0.21 -15.02 -4.52
C PHE A 66 -1.17 -14.61 -3.99
N GLN A 67 -1.25 -14.28 -2.70
CA GLN A 67 -2.50 -13.85 -2.06
C GLN A 67 -2.82 -12.36 -2.30
N SER A 68 -1.81 -11.49 -2.34
CA SER A 68 -1.98 -10.04 -2.48
C SER A 68 -2.11 -9.57 -3.92
N ILE A 69 -1.50 -10.28 -4.88
CA ILE A 69 -1.69 -10.05 -6.33
C ILE A 69 -3.17 -10.23 -6.69
N LYS A 70 -3.88 -11.16 -6.03
CA LYS A 70 -5.33 -11.32 -6.18
C LYS A 70 -6.15 -10.19 -5.55
N LYS A 71 -5.63 -9.55 -4.50
CA LYS A 71 -6.25 -8.39 -3.83
C LYS A 71 -5.96 -7.03 -4.51
N LYS A 72 -5.28 -7.01 -5.66
CA LYS A 72 -5.11 -5.85 -6.58
C LYS A 72 -4.90 -4.50 -5.85
N SER A 73 -3.71 -4.32 -5.26
CA SER A 73 -3.30 -3.05 -4.63
C SER A 73 -2.56 -2.15 -5.62
N TYR A 74 -2.88 -0.85 -5.62
CA TYR A 74 -2.29 0.16 -6.50
C TYR A 74 -0.79 0.39 -6.27
N VAL A 75 -0.28 0.11 -5.06
CA VAL A 75 1.14 0.34 -4.70
C VAL A 75 2.06 -0.69 -5.38
N THR A 76 1.51 -1.83 -5.84
CA THR A 76 2.31 -2.91 -6.40
C THR A 76 2.89 -2.54 -7.78
N TYR A 77 2.22 -1.71 -8.59
CA TYR A 77 2.68 -1.41 -9.96
C TYR A 77 3.98 -0.61 -10.03
N THR A 78 4.13 0.44 -9.21
CA THR A 78 5.35 1.25 -9.18
C THR A 78 6.54 0.45 -8.66
N VAL A 79 6.33 -0.38 -7.64
CA VAL A 79 7.37 -1.28 -7.09
C VAL A 79 7.75 -2.37 -8.11
N ILE A 80 6.76 -2.90 -8.84
CA ILE A 80 6.99 -3.90 -9.90
C ILE A 80 7.81 -3.29 -11.04
N ARG A 81 7.45 -2.11 -11.57
CA ARG A 81 8.14 -1.54 -12.74
C ARG A 81 9.57 -1.09 -12.43
N MET A 82 9.83 -0.64 -11.20
CA MET A 82 11.18 -0.32 -10.74
C MET A 82 12.07 -1.55 -10.59
N LYS A 83 11.53 -2.71 -10.15
CA LYS A 83 12.30 -3.96 -10.10
C LYS A 83 12.37 -4.72 -11.43
N MET A 84 11.42 -4.51 -12.35
CA MET A 84 11.38 -5.26 -13.62
C MET A 84 12.36 -4.74 -14.68
N LYS A 85 12.80 -3.48 -14.61
CA LYS A 85 13.74 -2.93 -15.60
C LYS A 85 15.16 -3.50 -15.46
N ASP A 86 15.51 -4.01 -14.27
CA ASP A 86 16.84 -4.58 -14.00
C ASP A 86 16.87 -6.11 -14.09
N VAL A 87 15.73 -6.82 -14.17
CA VAL A 87 15.73 -8.29 -14.04
C VAL A 87 15.32 -9.04 -15.31
N ILE A 88 14.40 -8.56 -16.16
CA ILE A 88 13.84 -9.45 -17.20
C ILE A 88 13.48 -8.71 -18.49
N GLY A 89 14.35 -8.82 -19.50
CA GLY A 89 13.93 -8.78 -20.89
C GLY A 89 13.07 -10.01 -21.22
N GLY A 90 11.79 -9.98 -20.85
CA GLY A 90 10.93 -11.17 -21.00
C GLY A 90 9.44 -10.91 -20.83
N LYS A 91 8.73 -11.04 -21.96
CA LYS A 91 7.47 -11.77 -22.25
C LYS A 91 6.29 -11.81 -21.26
N ASP A 92 6.28 -11.20 -20.08
CA ASP A 92 5.11 -11.28 -19.19
C ASP A 92 4.19 -10.05 -19.33
N LYS A 93 2.96 -10.29 -19.80
CA LYS A 93 1.86 -9.31 -19.90
C LYS A 93 1.40 -8.78 -18.53
N ALA A 94 2.06 -9.15 -17.42
CA ALA A 94 1.76 -8.67 -16.07
C ALA A 94 1.76 -7.14 -15.96
N CYS A 95 2.75 -6.47 -16.57
CA CYS A 95 2.81 -5.00 -16.59
C CYS A 95 1.64 -4.38 -17.35
N GLU A 96 1.26 -4.96 -18.49
CA GLU A 96 0.10 -4.50 -19.28
C GLU A 96 -1.20 -4.70 -18.51
N ARG A 97 -1.40 -5.87 -17.89
CA ARG A 97 -2.58 -6.17 -17.06
C ARG A 97 -2.69 -5.19 -15.88
N ALA A 98 -1.59 -4.94 -15.19
CA ALA A 98 -1.56 -4.02 -14.05
C ALA A 98 -1.80 -2.57 -14.47
N ARG A 99 -1.20 -2.13 -15.59
CA ARG A 99 -1.46 -0.80 -16.17
C ARG A 99 -2.94 -0.65 -16.53
N LYS A 100 -3.49 -1.60 -17.28
CA LYS A 100 -4.91 -1.62 -17.65
C LYS A 100 -5.80 -1.54 -16.41
N TRP A 101 -5.49 -2.32 -15.39
CA TRP A 101 -6.26 -2.29 -14.15
C TRP A 101 -6.23 -0.93 -13.46
N ILE A 102 -5.06 -0.27 -13.37
CA ILE A 102 -4.93 1.07 -12.80
C ILE A 102 -5.80 2.07 -13.56
N LEU A 103 -5.71 2.08 -14.90
CA LEU A 103 -6.46 3.02 -15.74
C LEU A 103 -7.97 2.78 -15.63
N ASP A 104 -8.39 1.50 -15.64
CA ASP A 104 -9.80 1.08 -15.53
C ASP A 104 -10.41 1.43 -14.15
N HIS A 105 -9.60 1.67 -13.11
CA HIS A 105 -10.07 1.96 -11.76
C HIS A 105 -9.80 3.40 -11.29
N GLY A 106 -9.74 4.34 -12.24
CA GLY A 106 -9.62 5.76 -11.93
C GLY A 106 -8.18 6.24 -11.81
N SER A 107 -7.23 5.51 -12.42
CA SER A 107 -5.83 5.92 -12.53
C SER A 107 -5.11 6.09 -11.18
N ALA A 108 -3.82 6.41 -11.20
CA ALA A 108 -3.06 6.76 -10.02
C ALA A 108 -3.62 7.99 -9.27
N ILE A 109 -4.50 8.82 -9.85
CA ILE A 109 -5.16 9.92 -9.12
C ILE A 109 -6.00 9.44 -7.94
N ALA A 110 -6.57 8.23 -8.03
CA ALA A 110 -7.44 7.62 -7.02
C ALA A 110 -6.71 6.68 -6.05
N ILE A 111 -5.36 6.71 -6.03
CA ILE A 111 -4.57 5.92 -5.08
C ILE A 111 -4.85 6.34 -3.62
N SER A 112 -4.59 5.43 -2.66
CA SER A 112 -4.71 5.72 -1.23
C SER A 112 -3.81 6.88 -0.78
N SER A 113 -4.12 7.51 0.36
CA SER A 113 -3.37 8.65 0.90
C SER A 113 -1.86 8.36 1.03
N TRP A 114 -1.49 7.20 1.56
CA TRP A 114 -0.09 6.78 1.67
C TRP A 114 0.55 6.55 0.30
N GLY A 115 -0.21 5.98 -0.65
CA GLY A 115 0.25 5.84 -2.02
C GLY A 115 0.56 7.18 -2.67
N LYS A 116 -0.26 8.21 -2.44
CA LYS A 116 0.02 9.58 -2.94
C LYS A 116 1.34 10.12 -2.38
N THR A 117 1.59 9.94 -1.08
CA THR A 117 2.84 10.35 -0.45
C THR A 117 4.06 9.68 -1.10
N TRP A 118 4.02 8.36 -1.29
CA TRP A 118 5.12 7.63 -1.93
C TRP A 118 5.32 8.00 -3.39
N LEU A 119 4.23 8.14 -4.16
CA LEU A 119 4.33 8.61 -5.54
C LEU A 119 4.86 10.06 -5.60
N ALA A 120 4.51 10.92 -4.66
CA ALA A 120 5.03 12.28 -4.61
C ALA A 120 6.52 12.34 -4.32
N ILE A 121 7.00 11.52 -3.38
CA ILE A 121 8.45 11.36 -3.11
C ILE A 121 9.18 10.89 -4.37
N LEU A 122 8.59 9.99 -5.15
CA LEU A 122 9.18 9.47 -6.39
C LEU A 122 9.07 10.44 -7.58
N GLY A 123 8.33 11.55 -7.45
CA GLY A 123 8.06 12.48 -8.55
C GLY A 123 7.02 11.96 -9.55
N LEU A 124 6.14 11.06 -9.14
CA LEU A 124 5.04 10.54 -9.95
C LEU A 124 3.69 11.18 -9.60
N TYR A 125 3.62 12.06 -8.60
CA TYR A 125 2.42 12.72 -8.12
C TYR A 125 2.77 14.08 -7.50
N GLU A 126 1.89 15.08 -7.59
CA GLU A 126 2.17 16.38 -6.97
C GLU A 126 1.75 16.42 -5.49
N TRP A 127 2.62 16.98 -4.64
CA TRP A 127 2.32 17.21 -3.22
C TRP A 127 1.02 17.99 -2.98
N ALA A 128 0.59 18.82 -3.94
CA ALA A 128 -0.67 19.56 -3.89
C ALA A 128 -1.91 18.66 -3.80
N GLY A 129 -1.85 17.45 -4.37
CA GLY A 129 -2.91 16.44 -4.28
C GLY A 129 -2.74 15.46 -3.13
N CYS A 130 -1.76 15.64 -2.25
CA CYS A 130 -1.67 14.91 -0.99
C CYS A 130 -2.46 15.63 0.11
N ASN A 131 -2.94 14.88 1.10
CA ASN A 131 -3.44 15.47 2.34
C ASN A 131 -2.28 16.17 3.08
N PRO A 132 -2.49 17.36 3.67
CA PRO A 132 -1.47 18.03 4.44
C PRO A 132 -0.98 17.19 5.62
N MET A 133 0.35 17.12 5.78
CA MET A 133 1.02 16.52 6.93
C MET A 133 1.98 17.58 7.49
N PRO A 134 1.45 18.64 8.15
CA PRO A 134 2.27 19.74 8.63
C PRO A 134 3.26 19.26 9.70
N PRO A 135 4.57 19.47 9.54
CA PRO A 135 5.55 19.12 10.57
C PRO A 135 5.32 19.87 11.89
N GLU A 136 4.66 21.02 11.87
CA GLU A 136 4.29 21.81 13.05
C GLU A 136 3.36 21.04 14.00
N PHE A 137 2.62 20.05 13.49
CA PHE A 137 1.82 19.14 14.32
C PHE A 137 2.64 18.44 15.41
N TRP A 138 3.94 18.22 15.15
CA TRP A 138 4.87 17.59 16.08
C TRP A 138 5.36 18.50 17.20
N LEU A 139 5.06 19.80 17.12
CA LEU A 139 5.44 20.80 18.13
C LEU A 139 4.34 21.04 19.18
N LEU A 140 3.20 20.35 19.05
CA LEU A 140 2.11 20.49 19.99
C LEU A 140 2.54 20.06 21.41
N PRO A 141 2.05 20.74 22.47
CA PRO A 141 2.35 20.36 23.84
C PRO A 141 1.70 19.01 24.18
N SER A 142 2.29 18.27 25.13
CA SER A 142 1.77 16.96 25.58
C SER A 142 0.36 17.04 26.17
N THR A 143 -0.07 18.22 26.61
CA THR A 143 -1.41 18.51 27.10
C THR A 143 -2.47 18.58 25.98
N SER A 144 -2.07 18.68 24.71
CA SER A 144 -3.00 18.71 23.59
C SER A 144 -3.62 17.32 23.35
N PRO A 145 -4.95 17.21 23.16
CA PRO A 145 -5.61 15.92 22.90
C PRO A 145 -5.16 15.27 21.58
N ILE A 146 -4.61 16.06 20.67
CA ILE A 146 -4.09 15.63 19.36
C ILE A 146 -2.56 15.60 19.34
N ASN A 147 -1.90 15.57 20.51
CA ASN A 147 -0.45 15.45 20.57
C ASN A 147 0.02 14.16 19.86
N PRO A 148 0.96 14.23 18.90
CA PRO A 148 1.42 13.03 18.19
C PRO A 148 2.06 11.97 19.09
N GLY A 149 2.57 12.33 20.27
CA GLY A 149 3.05 11.40 21.30
C GLY A 149 1.99 10.44 21.83
N ASN A 150 0.70 10.78 21.72
CA ASN A 150 -0.41 9.90 22.09
C ASN A 150 -0.84 8.94 20.95
N LEU A 151 -0.29 9.09 19.74
CA LEU A 151 -0.57 8.18 18.63
C LEU A 151 0.15 6.85 18.84
N LEU A 152 -0.38 5.76 18.26
CA LEU A 152 0.28 4.46 18.23
C LEU A 152 1.71 4.57 17.69
N ASP A 153 2.64 3.83 18.30
CA ASP A 153 4.07 3.87 18.00
C ASP A 153 4.38 3.74 16.49
N TYR A 154 3.71 2.81 15.81
CA TYR A 154 3.86 2.60 14.38
C TYR A 154 3.41 3.80 13.53
N CYS A 155 2.31 4.46 13.94
CA CYS A 155 1.87 5.68 13.30
C CYS A 155 2.92 6.78 13.47
N ARG A 156 3.52 6.90 14.66
CA ARG A 156 4.52 7.94 14.90
C ARG A 156 5.76 7.76 14.03
N LEU A 157 6.29 6.54 14.00
CA LEU A 157 7.48 6.19 13.20
C LEU A 157 7.26 6.41 11.70
N THR A 158 6.03 6.27 11.23
CA THR A 158 5.70 6.43 9.80
C THR A 158 5.41 7.90 9.45
N TYR A 159 4.57 8.58 10.22
CA TYR A 159 4.11 9.94 9.88
C TYR A 159 5.15 11.01 10.16
N LEU A 160 6.11 10.79 11.08
CA LEU A 160 7.17 11.76 11.36
C LEU A 160 8.05 12.03 10.14
N PRO A 161 8.69 11.01 9.51
CA PRO A 161 9.48 11.24 8.30
C PRO A 161 8.61 11.71 7.12
N MET A 162 7.36 11.23 7.00
CA MET A 162 6.46 11.71 5.95
C MET A 162 6.13 13.21 6.09
N ALA A 163 5.90 13.70 7.32
CA ALA A 163 5.64 15.11 7.59
C ALA A 163 6.88 15.97 7.29
N TYR A 164 8.08 15.49 7.64
CA TYR A 164 9.33 16.16 7.28
C TYR A 164 9.49 16.30 5.76
N LEU A 165 9.32 15.20 5.02
CA LEU A 165 9.41 15.20 3.56
C LEU A 165 8.31 16.05 2.91
N TYR A 166 7.09 16.04 3.46
CA TYR A 166 5.99 16.89 3.03
C TYR A 166 6.30 18.38 3.25
N GLY A 167 6.86 18.74 4.40
CA GLY A 167 7.27 20.11 4.71
C GLY A 167 8.38 20.60 3.77
N LYS A 168 9.35 19.74 3.45
CA LYS A 168 10.41 20.03 2.47
C LYS A 168 9.95 19.95 1.02
N LYS A 169 8.74 19.44 0.76
CA LYS A 169 8.26 19.10 -0.60
C LYS A 169 9.29 18.28 -1.37
N PHE A 170 9.91 17.32 -0.70
CA PHE A 170 10.98 16.53 -1.28
C PHE A 170 10.48 15.73 -2.49
N VAL A 171 11.26 15.73 -3.55
CA VAL A 171 11.01 14.93 -4.75
C VAL A 171 12.34 14.34 -5.19
N GLY A 172 12.36 13.05 -5.48
CA GLY A 172 13.52 12.36 -6.04
C GLY A 172 13.87 12.85 -7.45
N PRO A 173 15.02 12.43 -8.00
CA PRO A 173 15.43 12.84 -9.34
C PRO A 173 14.40 12.47 -10.42
N ILE A 174 14.02 13.44 -11.25
CA ILE A 174 13.12 13.20 -12.38
C ILE A 174 13.94 12.60 -13.52
N THR A 175 13.85 11.28 -13.67
CA THR A 175 14.54 10.53 -14.73
C THR A 175 13.63 10.32 -15.94
N PRO A 176 14.17 9.96 -17.12
CA PRO A 176 13.35 9.59 -18.28
C PRO A 176 12.35 8.46 -17.99
N LEU A 177 12.70 7.55 -17.07
CA LEU A 177 11.79 6.50 -16.61
C LEU A 177 10.58 7.07 -15.84
N ILE A 178 10.79 8.06 -14.97
CA ILE A 178 9.70 8.72 -14.23
C ILE A 178 8.75 9.41 -15.21
N LEU A 179 9.28 10.10 -16.21
CA LEU A 179 8.46 10.73 -17.25
C LEU A 179 7.63 9.71 -18.03
N GLN A 180 8.23 8.59 -18.44
CA GLN A 180 7.49 7.49 -19.09
C GLN A 180 6.38 6.92 -18.20
N ILE A 181 6.63 6.76 -16.90
CA ILE A 181 5.62 6.22 -15.98
C ILE A 181 4.45 7.20 -15.82
N ARG A 182 4.69 8.52 -15.81
CA ARG A 182 3.61 9.52 -15.77
C ARG A 182 2.64 9.35 -16.95
N GLU A 183 3.15 9.15 -18.15
CA GLU A 183 2.31 8.89 -19.34
C GLU A 183 1.55 7.55 -19.28
N GLU A 184 2.01 6.61 -18.45
CA GLU A 184 1.43 5.27 -18.38
C GLU A 184 0.31 5.11 -17.36
N ILE A 185 0.38 5.83 -16.24
CA ILE A 185 -0.51 5.63 -15.08
C ILE A 185 -1.67 6.63 -15.02
N TYR A 186 -1.69 7.64 -15.89
CA TYR A 186 -2.72 8.69 -15.97
C TYR A 186 -3.55 8.58 -17.24
N ASN A 187 -4.87 8.81 -17.12
CA ASN A 187 -5.78 8.87 -18.26
C ASN A 187 -5.73 10.24 -18.97
N GLU A 188 -5.25 11.28 -18.28
CA GLU A 188 -5.09 12.64 -18.77
C GLU A 188 -3.61 13.04 -18.67
N PRO A 189 -3.13 13.97 -19.53
CA PRO A 189 -1.75 14.45 -19.47
C PRO A 189 -1.39 14.98 -18.08
N TYR A 190 -0.22 14.60 -17.58
CA TYR A 190 0.21 14.87 -16.20
C TYR A 190 0.15 16.36 -15.85
N GLU A 191 0.50 17.24 -16.78
CA GLU A 191 0.56 18.69 -16.62
C GLU A 191 -0.82 19.35 -16.54
N LYS A 192 -1.86 18.69 -17.07
CA LYS A 192 -3.24 19.21 -17.08
C LYS A 192 -4.04 18.83 -15.84
N LEU A 193 -3.50 17.92 -15.02
CA LEU A 193 -4.18 17.42 -13.82
C LEU A 193 -4.31 18.52 -12.75
N ASN A 194 -5.54 18.76 -12.30
CA ASN A 194 -5.79 19.64 -11.15
C ASN A 194 -5.64 18.87 -9.83
N TRP A 195 -4.39 18.73 -9.37
CA TRP A 195 -4.01 17.93 -8.21
C TRP A 195 -4.80 18.23 -6.94
N ARG A 196 -5.16 19.50 -6.69
CA ARG A 196 -5.91 19.89 -5.47
C ARG A 196 -7.27 19.20 -5.38
N ARG A 197 -7.92 18.95 -6.52
CA ARG A 197 -9.24 18.29 -6.57
C ARG A 197 -9.16 16.82 -6.20
N PHE A 198 -8.00 16.19 -6.42
CA PHE A 198 -7.80 14.77 -6.15
C PHE A 198 -7.37 14.47 -4.72
N ARG A 199 -7.18 15.48 -3.86
CA ARG A 199 -6.70 15.32 -2.48
C ARG A 199 -7.46 14.25 -1.69
N HIS A 200 -8.79 14.33 -1.73
CA HIS A 200 -9.68 13.42 -1.01
C HIS A 200 -10.19 12.26 -1.88
N LEU A 201 -9.77 12.18 -3.15
CA LEU A 201 -10.15 11.10 -4.04
C LEU A 201 -9.42 9.82 -3.66
N CYS A 202 -10.15 8.72 -3.50
CA CYS A 202 -9.62 7.39 -3.23
C CYS A 202 -10.54 6.37 -3.88
N ALA A 203 -10.00 5.43 -4.65
CA ALA A 203 -10.79 4.37 -5.26
C ALA A 203 -11.39 3.45 -4.18
N LYS A 204 -12.64 3.00 -4.37
CA LYS A 204 -13.32 2.10 -3.41
C LYS A 204 -12.50 0.86 -3.05
N VAL A 205 -11.75 0.30 -4.00
CA VAL A 205 -10.89 -0.87 -3.78
C VAL A 205 -9.69 -0.56 -2.87
N SER A 206 -9.20 0.69 -2.88
CA SER A 206 -8.11 1.15 -2.00
C SER A 206 -8.53 1.30 -0.53
N PHE A 207 -9.84 1.27 -0.23
CA PHE A 207 -10.33 1.33 1.15
C PHE A 207 -10.06 0.05 1.95
N LEU A 208 -9.66 -1.05 1.32
CA LEU A 208 -9.33 -2.30 2.01
C LEU A 208 -8.08 -2.21 2.93
N LEU A 209 -7.39 -1.06 2.93
CA LEU A 209 -6.33 -0.73 3.90
C LEU A 209 -6.66 0.51 4.76
N ALA A 210 -7.60 1.37 4.33
CA ALA A 210 -7.87 2.67 4.96
C ALA A 210 -9.21 2.73 5.72
N ALA A 211 -10.25 2.01 5.27
CA ALA A 211 -11.52 1.92 5.97
C ALA A 211 -11.40 1.16 7.31
N ASP A 212 -10.37 0.32 7.45
CA ASP A 212 -10.12 -0.43 8.68
C ASP A 212 -9.42 0.43 9.76
N LEU A 213 -8.64 1.45 9.36
CA LEU A 213 -7.99 2.37 10.30
C LEU A 213 -8.89 3.53 10.73
N LEU A 214 -9.79 4.00 9.86
CA LEU A 214 -10.72 5.11 10.17
C LEU A 214 -11.89 4.68 11.05
N LYS A 215 -12.17 3.38 11.16
CA LYS A 215 -13.09 2.84 12.19
C LYS A 215 -12.43 2.73 13.57
N MET A 216 -11.15 3.05 13.71
CA MET A 216 -10.41 3.01 14.99
C MET A 216 -10.24 4.39 15.66
N ILE A 217 -10.95 5.41 15.19
CA ILE A 217 -11.06 6.72 15.87
C ILE A 217 -12.52 6.92 16.31
#